data_AF-A0A101P4J2-F1
#
_entry.id   AF-A0A101P4J2-F1
#
_cell.length_a   1.000
_cell.length_b   1.000
_cell.length_c   1.000
_cell.angle_alpha   90.00
_cell.angle_beta   90.00
_cell.angle_gamma   90.00
#
_symmetry.space_group_name_H-M   'P 1'
#
loop_
_entity.id
_entity.type
_entity.pdbx_description
1 polymer ?
#
loop_
_entity_poly.entity_id
_entity_poly.type
_entity_poly.pdbx_seq_one_letter_code
_entity_poly.pdbx_strand_id
1 'polypeptide(L)'
;MTVAVQTGTWQLDQAASTVGLRHTTMWGLVTVKGTFTAVSGQGEVRPDGSAAGTVTLDVASLDTKNAKRDTHLRSADFFDAGNHPEITFAVGGAERLDGDDVRVTGQLTVRGTSRPVTFTARLTDASAEALTLDAEFTVDRGQFGMGWNQLGMMRALTTVTAGLRFTRTAA
;
A
#
# COMPACT_ATOMS: atom_id res chain seq x y z
N MET A 1 13.67 -19.93 15.02
CA MET A 1 14.86 -19.19 14.55
C MET A 1 14.36 -18.05 13.69
N THR A 2 14.48 -16.81 14.16
CA THR A 2 14.11 -15.64 13.36
C THR A 2 15.20 -15.39 12.34
N VAL A 3 14.91 -15.57 11.06
CA VAL A 3 15.87 -15.24 9.99
C VAL A 3 16.05 -13.72 9.99
N ALA A 4 17.31 -13.27 9.98
CA ALA A 4 17.65 -11.87 9.84
C ALA A 4 17.51 -11.46 8.37
N VAL A 5 16.73 -10.40 8.11
CA VAL A 5 16.65 -9.78 6.78
C VAL A 5 18.03 -9.30 6.37
N GLN A 6 18.48 -9.70 5.18
CA GLN A 6 19.82 -9.37 4.69
C GLN A 6 19.91 -7.92 4.22
N THR A 7 21.09 -7.32 4.37
CA THR A 7 21.37 -6.00 3.81
C THR A 7 21.42 -6.06 2.28
N GLY A 8 21.15 -4.93 1.64
CA GLY A 8 21.18 -4.78 0.18
C GLY A 8 19.85 -4.39 -0.41
N THR A 9 19.76 -4.49 -1.74
CA THR A 9 18.61 -4.05 -2.53
C THR A 9 17.60 -5.18 -2.72
N TRP A 10 16.33 -4.81 -2.62
CA TRP A 10 15.19 -5.68 -2.69
C TRP A 10 14.21 -5.15 -3.73
N GLN A 11 13.79 -6.00 -4.65
CA GLN A 11 12.82 -5.68 -5.69
C GLN A 11 11.49 -6.36 -5.37
N LEU A 12 10.38 -5.64 -5.54
CA LEU A 12 9.05 -6.20 -5.37
C LEU A 12 8.74 -7.20 -6.50
N ASP A 13 8.32 -8.40 -6.12
CA ASP A 13 7.78 -9.40 -7.03
C ASP A 13 6.29 -9.10 -7.25
N GLN A 14 5.95 -8.55 -8.42
CA GLN A 14 4.58 -8.16 -8.74
C GLN A 14 3.61 -9.36 -8.74
N ALA A 15 4.06 -10.52 -9.21
CA ALA A 15 3.18 -11.70 -9.34
C ALA A 15 2.81 -12.29 -7.97
N ALA A 16 3.66 -12.07 -6.97
CA ALA A 16 3.46 -12.52 -5.59
C ALA A 16 3.02 -11.40 -4.65
N SER A 17 2.66 -10.22 -5.18
CA SER A 17 2.26 -9.06 -4.39
C SER A 17 0.84 -8.61 -4.70
N THR A 18 0.14 -8.10 -3.70
CA THR A 18 -1.22 -7.58 -3.83
C THR A 18 -1.45 -6.41 -2.88
N VAL A 19 -2.19 -5.41 -3.36
CA VAL A 19 -2.71 -4.33 -2.51
C VAL A 19 -4.22 -4.25 -2.69
N GLY A 20 -4.92 -4.44 -1.59
CA GLY A 20 -6.37 -4.40 -1.49
C GLY A 20 -6.88 -3.15 -0.79
N LEU A 21 -8.08 -2.74 -1.17
CA LEU A 21 -8.86 -1.71 -0.51
C LEU A 21 -10.17 -2.32 -0.02
N ARG A 22 -10.59 -1.92 1.17
CA ARG A 22 -11.91 -2.22 1.72
C ARG A 22 -12.53 -0.94 2.26
N HIS A 23 -13.69 -0.60 1.73
CA HIS A 23 -14.40 0.63 2.11
C HIS A 23 -15.88 0.33 2.40
N THR A 24 -16.37 0.81 3.53
CA THR A 24 -17.77 0.60 3.91
C THR A 24 -18.62 1.82 3.57
N THR A 25 -19.71 1.56 2.85
CA THR A 25 -20.68 2.53 2.30
C THR A 25 -22.08 2.28 2.87
N MET A 26 -23.05 3.12 2.51
CA MET A 26 -24.45 3.02 2.94
C MET A 26 -24.57 2.82 4.46
N TRP A 27 -23.98 3.73 5.24
CA TRP A 27 -24.02 3.73 6.71
C TRP A 27 -23.51 2.44 7.38
N GLY A 28 -22.66 1.68 6.70
CA GLY A 28 -22.10 0.43 7.25
C GLY A 28 -22.61 -0.84 6.57
N LEU A 29 -23.65 -0.73 5.74
CA LEU A 29 -24.36 -1.90 5.21
C LEU A 29 -23.66 -2.59 4.05
N VAL A 30 -22.86 -1.85 3.27
CA VAL A 30 -22.24 -2.38 2.05
C VAL A 30 -20.75 -2.15 2.07
N THR A 31 -19.99 -3.25 1.99
CA THR A 31 -18.53 -3.21 1.86
C THR A 31 -18.12 -3.35 0.40
N VAL A 32 -17.46 -2.33 -0.13
CA VAL A 32 -16.78 -2.37 -1.43
C VAL A 32 -15.35 -2.86 -1.21
N LYS A 33 -14.92 -3.81 -2.04
CA LYS A 33 -13.54 -4.29 -2.11
C LYS A 33 -12.95 -3.92 -3.46
N GLY A 34 -11.67 -3.58 -3.47
CA GLY A 34 -10.89 -3.36 -4.68
C GLY A 34 -9.49 -3.93 -4.52
N THR A 35 -8.84 -4.23 -5.63
CA THR A 35 -7.45 -4.69 -5.66
C THR A 35 -6.70 -3.95 -6.76
N PHE A 36 -5.46 -3.53 -6.48
CA PHE A 36 -4.52 -3.08 -7.50
C PHE A 36 -3.72 -4.28 -7.99
N THR A 37 -3.75 -4.54 -9.29
CA THR A 37 -3.07 -5.69 -9.91
C THR A 37 -1.71 -5.33 -10.49
N ALA A 38 -1.41 -4.05 -10.65
CA ALA A 38 -0.10 -3.55 -11.02
C ALA A 38 0.52 -2.82 -9.84
N VAL A 39 1.33 -3.56 -9.11
CA VAL A 39 2.12 -3.11 -7.96
C VAL A 39 3.58 -3.29 -8.32
N SER A 40 4.38 -2.25 -8.10
CA SER A 40 5.83 -2.29 -8.24
C SER A 40 6.47 -1.68 -7.00
N GLY A 41 7.76 -1.91 -6.83
CA GLY A 41 8.48 -1.31 -5.72
C GLY A 41 9.90 -1.82 -5.58
N GLN A 42 10.67 -1.08 -4.82
CA GLN A 42 12.06 -1.40 -4.51
C GLN A 42 12.40 -0.88 -3.11
N GLY A 43 13.38 -1.50 -2.47
CA GLY A 43 13.86 -1.08 -1.16
C GLY A 43 15.32 -1.43 -0.94
N GLU A 44 15.90 -0.83 0.08
CA GLU A 44 17.25 -1.07 0.54
C GLU A 44 17.21 -1.29 2.04
N VAL A 45 17.83 -2.38 2.50
CA VAL A 45 18.13 -2.61 3.93
C VAL A 45 19.61 -2.30 4.14
N ARG A 46 19.89 -1.34 5.02
CA ARG A 46 21.25 -0.83 5.25
C ARG A 46 21.96 -1.59 6.37
N PRO A 47 23.31 -1.51 6.44
CA PRO A 47 24.10 -2.15 7.50
C PRO A 47 23.75 -1.70 8.92
N ASP A 48 23.20 -0.48 9.09
CA ASP A 48 22.72 0.05 10.36
C ASP A 48 21.34 -0.49 10.77
N GLY A 49 20.74 -1.37 9.95
CA GLY A 49 19.42 -1.96 10.15
C GLY A 49 18.26 -1.09 9.65
N SER A 50 18.53 0.14 9.19
CA SER A 50 17.50 0.99 8.61
C SER A 50 17.06 0.47 7.24
N ALA A 51 15.82 0.77 6.86
CA ALA A 51 15.33 0.49 5.51
C ALA A 51 14.64 1.71 4.89
N ALA A 52 14.80 1.85 3.58
CA ALA A 52 14.11 2.85 2.76
C ALA A 52 13.66 2.20 1.44
N GLY A 53 12.68 2.80 0.77
CA GLY A 53 12.13 2.22 -0.45
C GLY A 53 10.91 2.95 -0.96
N THR A 54 10.34 2.43 -2.04
CA THR A 54 9.10 2.95 -2.63
C THR A 54 8.25 1.80 -3.11
N VAL A 55 6.95 1.88 -2.85
CA VAL A 55 5.93 1.03 -3.46
C VAL A 55 5.04 1.92 -4.31
N THR A 56 4.78 1.51 -5.55
CA THR A 56 3.97 2.24 -6.51
C THR A 56 2.81 1.36 -6.98
N LEU A 57 1.61 1.93 -6.97
CA LEU A 57 0.39 1.31 -7.50
C LEU A 57 -0.05 2.10 -8.72
N ASP A 58 -0.30 1.40 -9.83
CA ASP A 58 -0.96 2.01 -10.99
C ASP A 58 -2.47 2.10 -10.71
N VAL A 59 -3.00 3.32 -10.72
CA VAL A 59 -4.41 3.62 -10.48
C VAL A 59 -5.32 2.94 -11.53
N ALA A 60 -4.86 2.81 -12.77
CA ALA A 60 -5.61 2.14 -13.83
C ALA A 60 -5.81 0.64 -13.54
N SER A 61 -4.95 0.03 -12.72
CA SER A 61 -5.02 -1.38 -12.34
C SER A 61 -6.07 -1.70 -11.27
N LEU A 62 -6.73 -0.69 -10.70
CA LEU A 62 -7.78 -0.88 -9.69
C LEU A 62 -8.96 -1.68 -10.25
N ASP A 63 -9.23 -2.82 -9.65
CA ASP A 63 -10.35 -3.70 -9.99
C ASP A 63 -11.23 -3.94 -8.76
N THR A 64 -12.46 -3.44 -8.80
CA THR A 64 -13.49 -3.71 -7.79
C THR A 64 -14.51 -4.75 -8.22
N LYS A 65 -14.25 -5.47 -9.33
CA LYS A 65 -15.16 -6.37 -10.02
C LYS A 65 -16.45 -5.68 -10.51
N ASN A 66 -16.39 -4.37 -10.75
CA ASN A 66 -17.50 -3.59 -11.30
C ASN A 66 -16.96 -2.47 -12.19
N ALA A 67 -17.01 -2.70 -13.50
CA ALA A 67 -16.41 -1.80 -14.50
C ALA A 67 -16.92 -0.35 -14.42
N LYS A 68 -18.20 -0.14 -14.09
CA LYS A 68 -18.76 1.22 -13.94
C LYS A 68 -18.15 1.93 -12.74
N ARG A 69 -18.00 1.23 -11.61
CA ARG A 69 -17.35 1.77 -10.42
C ARG A 69 -15.86 1.99 -10.65
N ASP A 70 -15.17 1.07 -11.32
CA ASP A 70 -13.74 1.21 -11.63
C ASP A 70 -13.49 2.44 -12.51
N THR A 71 -14.36 2.66 -13.52
CA THR A 71 -14.32 3.86 -14.36
C THR A 71 -14.52 5.13 -13.54
N HIS A 72 -15.49 5.14 -12.62
CA HIS A 72 -15.74 6.30 -11.76
C HIS A 72 -14.60 6.56 -10.77
N LEU A 73 -14.02 5.52 -10.16
CA LEU A 73 -12.91 5.68 -9.22
C LEU A 73 -11.66 6.24 -9.90
N ARG A 74 -11.45 5.96 -11.20
CA ARG A 74 -10.33 6.50 -11.98
C ARG A 74 -10.58 7.91 -12.50
N SER A 75 -11.80 8.44 -12.43
CA SER A 75 -12.13 9.78 -12.94
C SER A 75 -11.54 10.89 -12.06
N ALA A 76 -11.59 12.12 -12.56
CA ALA A 76 -11.15 13.34 -11.85
C ALA A 76 -11.87 13.57 -10.51
N ASP A 77 -13.04 12.95 -10.31
CA ASP A 77 -13.84 13.04 -9.07
C ASP A 77 -13.24 12.21 -7.93
N PHE A 78 -12.38 11.23 -8.25
CA PHE A 78 -11.73 10.33 -7.29
C PHE A 78 -10.22 10.34 -7.46
N PHE A 79 -9.61 9.28 -7.99
CA PHE A 79 -8.15 9.17 -8.07
C PHE A 79 -7.54 10.09 -9.12
N ASP A 80 -8.33 10.55 -10.10
CA ASP A 80 -7.87 11.38 -11.22
C ASP A 80 -6.70 10.73 -11.96
N ALA A 81 -6.90 9.49 -12.41
CA ALA A 81 -5.84 8.66 -13.01
C ALA A 81 -5.19 9.30 -14.25
N GLY A 82 -5.89 10.22 -14.93
CA GLY A 82 -5.36 10.95 -16.08
C GLY A 82 -4.24 11.93 -15.72
N ASN A 83 -4.32 12.58 -14.56
CA ASN A 83 -3.29 13.52 -14.08
C ASN A 83 -2.38 12.90 -13.01
N HIS A 84 -2.88 11.88 -12.31
CA HIS A 84 -2.22 11.20 -11.20
C HIS A 84 -2.30 9.67 -11.40
N PRO A 85 -1.53 9.12 -12.35
CA PRO A 85 -1.61 7.70 -12.70
C PRO A 85 -1.12 6.77 -11.59
N GLU A 86 -0.35 7.31 -10.64
CA GLU A 86 0.32 6.52 -9.60
C GLU A 86 -0.10 6.93 -8.19
N ILE A 87 -0.21 5.93 -7.32
CA ILE A 87 -0.19 6.07 -5.86
C ILE A 87 1.16 5.58 -5.39
N THR A 88 1.88 6.38 -4.61
CA THR A 88 3.22 6.01 -4.12
C THR A 88 3.27 6.00 -2.60
N PHE A 89 3.99 5.04 -2.03
CA PHE A 89 4.37 5.03 -0.63
C PHE A 89 5.90 5.03 -0.53
N ALA A 90 6.47 6.16 -0.11
CA ALA A 90 7.89 6.31 0.11
C ALA A 90 8.23 6.01 1.58
N VAL A 91 8.98 4.93 1.81
CA VAL A 91 9.39 4.50 3.15
C VAL A 91 10.49 5.43 3.66
N GLY A 92 10.21 6.10 4.77
CA GLY A 92 11.17 6.94 5.50
C GLY A 92 11.90 6.18 6.61
N GLY A 93 11.34 5.07 7.08
CA GLY A 93 11.99 4.17 8.04
C GLY A 93 11.18 2.92 8.31
N ALA A 94 11.88 1.83 8.59
CA ALA A 94 11.32 0.58 9.10
C ALA A 94 12.09 0.15 10.35
N GLU A 95 11.36 -0.14 11.42
CA GLU A 95 11.90 -0.55 12.70
C GLU A 95 11.32 -1.93 13.04
N ARG A 96 12.18 -2.91 13.30
CA ARG A 96 11.75 -4.21 13.78
C ARG A 96 11.29 -4.08 15.23
N LEU A 97 10.07 -4.55 15.51
CA LEU A 97 9.50 -4.64 16.84
C LEU A 97 9.74 -6.05 17.41
N ASP A 98 9.12 -6.34 18.55
CA ASP A 98 9.14 -7.68 19.12
C ASP A 98 8.54 -8.71 18.15
N GLY A 99 9.21 -9.85 17.99
CA GLY A 99 8.79 -10.93 17.10
C GLY A 99 8.97 -10.59 15.62
N ASP A 100 7.90 -10.78 14.85
CA ASP A 100 7.89 -10.60 13.39
C ASP A 100 7.22 -9.28 12.96
N ASP A 101 6.91 -8.39 13.91
CA ASP A 101 6.27 -7.12 13.62
C ASP A 101 7.31 -6.06 13.22
N VAL A 102 6.97 -5.22 12.25
CA VAL A 102 7.80 -4.15 11.71
C VAL A 102 6.99 -2.87 11.66
N ARG A 103 7.39 -1.85 12.41
CA ARG A 103 6.82 -0.52 12.29
C ARG A 103 7.38 0.15 11.04
N VAL A 104 6.50 0.48 10.11
CA VAL A 104 6.86 1.18 8.87
C VAL A 104 6.32 2.60 8.92
N THR A 105 7.18 3.56 8.60
CA THR A 105 6.86 4.98 8.54
C THR A 105 7.22 5.51 7.14
N GLY A 106 6.37 6.36 6.59
CA GLY A 106 6.59 6.88 5.25
C GLY A 106 5.60 7.94 4.81
N GLN A 107 5.73 8.36 3.55
CA GLN A 107 4.84 9.31 2.90
C GLN A 107 3.97 8.58 1.89
N LEU A 108 2.66 8.57 2.12
CA LEU A 108 1.67 8.12 1.15
C LEU A 108 1.29 9.31 0.28
N THR A 109 1.44 9.18 -1.03
CA THR A 109 1.02 10.16 -2.02
C THR A 109 -0.14 9.59 -2.83
N VAL A 110 -1.29 10.28 -2.77
CA VAL A 110 -2.49 9.94 -3.54
C VAL A 110 -3.02 11.22 -4.15
N ARG A 111 -3.31 11.20 -5.46
CA ARG A 111 -3.85 12.36 -6.19
C ARG A 111 -3.01 13.63 -5.97
N GLY A 112 -1.68 13.49 -6.07
CA GLY A 112 -0.71 14.57 -5.86
C GLY A 112 -0.58 15.09 -4.42
N THR A 113 -1.34 14.56 -3.46
CA THR A 113 -1.26 14.97 -2.05
C THR A 113 -0.46 13.95 -1.24
N SER A 114 0.61 14.37 -0.58
CA SER A 114 1.42 13.53 0.29
C SER A 114 1.06 13.71 1.77
N ARG A 115 0.91 12.60 2.50
CA ARG A 115 0.66 12.58 3.94
C ARG A 115 1.52 11.54 4.64
N PRO A 116 2.01 11.83 5.86
CA PRO A 116 2.72 10.83 6.64
C PRO A 116 1.76 9.73 7.08
N VAL A 117 2.17 8.47 6.90
CA VAL A 117 1.44 7.29 7.37
C VAL A 117 2.41 6.40 8.12
N THR A 118 1.95 5.88 9.26
CA THR A 118 2.65 4.88 10.07
C THR A 118 1.75 3.69 10.25
N PHE A 119 2.27 2.49 10.03
CA PHE A 119 1.54 1.25 10.24
C PHE A 119 2.50 0.14 10.70
N THR A 120 1.92 -0.94 11.22
CA THR A 120 2.66 -2.16 11.55
C THR A 120 2.45 -3.17 10.42
N ALA A 121 3.54 -3.65 9.84
CA ALA A 121 3.57 -4.81 8.97
C ALA A 121 4.04 -6.03 9.77
N ARG A 122 3.68 -7.23 9.31
CA ARG A 122 4.15 -8.51 9.82
C ARG A 122 5.04 -9.15 8.76
N LEU A 123 6.24 -9.54 9.15
CA LEU A 123 7.13 -10.36 8.35
C LEU A 123 6.65 -11.81 8.40
N THR A 124 5.98 -12.28 7.35
CA THR A 124 5.36 -13.62 7.33
C THR A 124 6.24 -14.68 6.67
N ASP A 125 7.20 -14.25 5.85
CA ASP A 125 8.23 -15.09 5.24
C ASP A 125 9.53 -14.31 5.17
N ALA A 126 10.66 -14.95 5.49
CA ALA A 126 11.98 -14.33 5.45
C ALA A 126 13.07 -15.37 5.21
N SER A 127 13.86 -15.12 4.17
CA SER A 127 15.04 -15.89 3.79
C SER A 127 16.17 -14.95 3.36
N ALA A 128 17.32 -15.49 2.97
CA ALA A 128 18.42 -14.69 2.45
C ALA A 128 18.08 -13.95 1.14
N GLU A 129 17.15 -14.51 0.34
CA GLU A 129 16.87 -14.06 -1.03
C GLU A 129 15.45 -13.54 -1.23
N ALA A 130 14.55 -13.75 -0.26
CA ALA A 130 13.17 -13.29 -0.35
C ALA A 130 12.57 -13.00 1.02
N LEU A 131 11.63 -12.05 1.05
CA LEU A 131 10.81 -11.75 2.22
C LEU A 131 9.37 -11.39 1.80
N THR A 132 8.42 -11.59 2.72
CA THR A 132 7.02 -11.19 2.54
C THR A 132 6.57 -10.36 3.75
N LEU A 133 5.96 -9.21 3.47
CA LEU A 133 5.37 -8.32 4.46
C LEU A 133 3.87 -8.22 4.26
N ASP A 134 3.11 -8.52 5.31
CA ASP A 134 1.67 -8.33 5.37
C ASP A 134 1.31 -7.14 6.25
N ALA A 135 0.48 -6.22 5.77
CA ALA A 135 0.04 -5.06 6.53
C ALA A 135 -1.46 -4.83 6.36
N GLU A 136 -2.11 -4.39 7.43
CA GLU A 136 -3.46 -3.83 7.38
C GLU A 136 -3.45 -2.49 8.14
N PHE A 137 -3.93 -1.44 7.49
CA PHE A 137 -4.03 -0.10 8.10
C PHE A 137 -5.21 0.67 7.52
N THR A 138 -5.56 1.79 8.15
CA THR A 138 -6.63 2.67 7.68
C THR A 138 -6.07 3.98 7.19
N VAL A 139 -6.68 4.51 6.13
CA VAL A 139 -6.36 5.80 5.53
C VAL A 139 -7.62 6.65 5.48
N ASP A 140 -7.54 7.88 5.94
CA ASP A 140 -8.60 8.88 5.73
C ASP A 140 -8.48 9.46 4.32
N ARG A 141 -9.36 9.04 3.42
CA ARG A 141 -9.38 9.48 2.02
C ARG A 141 -9.64 10.99 1.88
N GLY A 142 -10.28 11.61 2.87
CA GLY A 142 -10.56 13.05 2.88
C GLY A 142 -9.28 13.89 2.92
N GLN A 143 -8.21 13.36 3.53
CA GLN A 143 -6.90 14.03 3.59
C GLN A 143 -6.19 14.15 2.24
N PHE A 144 -6.68 13.43 1.22
CA PHE A 144 -6.17 13.38 -0.15
C PHE A 144 -7.12 14.03 -1.16
N GLY A 145 -8.08 14.83 -0.69
CA GLY A 145 -9.05 15.51 -1.54
C GLY A 145 -10.13 14.59 -2.12
N MET A 146 -10.14 13.31 -1.77
CA MET A 146 -11.21 12.36 -2.13
C MET A 146 -12.34 12.44 -1.12
N GLY A 147 -12.92 13.62 -0.91
CA GLY A 147 -13.93 13.87 0.13
C GLY A 147 -15.38 13.54 -0.28
N TRP A 148 -15.62 13.11 -1.53
CA TRP A 148 -16.99 12.92 -2.04
C TRP A 148 -17.81 12.02 -1.12
N ASN A 149 -18.96 12.50 -0.66
CA ASN A 149 -19.81 11.79 0.28
C ASN A 149 -21.26 12.19 0.08
N GLN A 150 -21.98 11.44 -0.76
CA GLN A 150 -23.40 11.69 -0.94
C GLN A 150 -24.14 11.38 0.36
N LEU A 151 -24.85 12.38 0.91
CA LEU A 151 -25.71 12.27 2.09
C LEU A 151 -25.04 11.69 3.36
N GLY A 152 -23.71 11.80 3.49
CA GLY A 152 -23.00 11.24 4.65
C GLY A 152 -22.89 9.71 4.67
N MET A 153 -23.23 9.04 3.55
CA MET A 153 -23.32 7.58 3.45
C MET A 153 -21.98 6.84 3.59
N MET A 154 -20.87 7.54 3.35
CA MET A 154 -19.52 6.97 3.38
C MET A 154 -18.74 7.55 4.55
N ARG A 155 -18.12 6.66 5.35
CA ARG A 155 -17.05 7.11 6.26
C ARG A 155 -15.85 7.55 5.42
N ALA A 156 -14.98 8.39 5.97
CA ALA A 156 -13.77 8.79 5.26
C ALA A 156 -12.65 7.71 5.36
N LEU A 157 -12.79 6.75 6.26
CA LEU A 157 -11.79 5.70 6.47
C LEU A 157 -11.92 4.59 5.44
N THR A 158 -10.81 4.30 4.76
CA THR A 158 -10.62 3.14 3.89
C THR A 158 -9.58 2.24 4.52
N THR A 159 -9.89 0.95 4.65
CA THR A 159 -8.89 -0.05 5.04
C THR A 159 -8.06 -0.43 3.83
N VAL A 160 -6.74 -0.45 4.00
CA VAL A 160 -5.76 -0.92 3.04
C VAL A 160 -5.18 -2.22 3.58
N THR A 161 -5.12 -3.23 2.73
CA THR A 161 -4.42 -4.50 3.01
C THR A 161 -3.30 -4.64 1.99
N ALA A 162 -2.08 -4.94 2.42
CA ALA A 162 -0.96 -5.16 1.53
C ALA A 162 -0.30 -6.50 1.89
N GLY A 163 -0.10 -7.36 0.90
CA GLY A 163 0.78 -8.53 1.00
C GLY A 163 1.85 -8.37 -0.06
N LEU A 164 3.05 -7.99 0.36
CA LEU A 164 4.12 -7.57 -0.54
C LEU A 164 5.30 -8.54 -0.43
N ARG A 165 5.63 -9.19 -1.53
CA ARG A 165 6.82 -10.04 -1.63
C ARG A 165 7.94 -9.28 -2.28
N PHE A 166 9.13 -9.35 -1.67
CA PHE A 166 10.36 -8.82 -2.24
C PHE A 166 11.38 -9.92 -2.43
N THR A 167 12.15 -9.83 -3.50
CA THR A 167 13.31 -10.67 -3.78
C THR A 167 14.57 -9.83 -3.81
N ARG A 168 15.68 -10.40 -3.35
CA ARG A 168 16.95 -9.70 -3.35
C ARG A 168 17.44 -9.53 -4.79
N THR A 169 17.88 -8.34 -5.13
CA THR A 169 18.55 -8.11 -6.41
C THR A 169 19.99 -8.60 -6.26
N ALA A 170 20.42 -9.54 -7.10
CA ALA A 170 21.82 -9.94 -7.15
C ALA A 170 22.67 -8.71 -7.52
N ALA A 171 23.76 -8.50 -6.77
CA ALA A 171 24.73 -7.45 -7.02
C ALA A 171 25.51 -7.68 -8.31
#